data_AF-K1UGD7-F1
#
_entry.id   AF-K1UGD7-F1
#
_cell.length_a   1.000
_cell.length_b   1.000
_cell.length_c   1.000
_cell.angle_alpha   90.00
_cell.angle_beta   90.00
_cell.angle_gamma   90.00
#
_symmetry.space_group_name_H-M   'P 1'
#
loop_
_entity.id
_entity.type
_entity.pdbx_description
1 polymer ?
#
loop_
_entity_poly.entity_id
_entity_poly.type
_entity_poly.pdbx_seq_one_letter_code
_entity_poly.pdbx_strand_id
1 'polypeptide(L)'
;QTETKGAIFFNGKNIHDLGEKYRNILGYLPQNFGYYPNFTAYKFLMYISAIKGLPPKKAHNRTMELLQVVDLLTQKNEKIKTFSGGMKQRLGIAQALLNDPRILILDEPTAGLDPKERVRFRNLISSLAENKIVILSTHIVSDVEYIANEILIMKNGELIQHGSPEEILKPIEKCVWECDVSRKEAEELELNYVTANLKHNNGAERLRIISQEAPCRTAWNVDPTLEDLYLYYFAEVSEHE
;
A
#
# COMPACT_ATOMS: atom_id res chain seq x y z
N GLN A 1 16.35 14.27 6.10
CA GLN A 1 16.87 13.30 7.09
C GLN A 1 18.13 12.69 6.51
N THR A 2 19.14 12.48 7.36
CA THR A 2 20.34 11.70 7.06
C THR A 2 20.18 10.34 7.69
N GLU A 3 20.68 9.30 7.03
CA GLU A 3 20.69 7.93 7.52
C GLU A 3 21.53 7.86 8.80
N THR A 4 21.03 7.18 9.83
CA THR A 4 21.80 6.99 11.08
C THR A 4 23.01 6.06 10.85
N LYS A 5 22.86 5.06 9.96
CA LYS A 5 23.90 4.12 9.50
C LYS A 5 23.58 3.64 8.08
N GLY A 6 24.57 3.13 7.36
CA GLY A 6 24.41 2.63 5.99
C GLY A 6 24.49 3.72 4.94
N ALA A 7 24.04 3.41 3.72
CA ALA A 7 24.01 4.35 2.60
C ALA A 7 22.89 3.99 1.62
N ILE A 8 22.25 5.00 1.05
CA ILE A 8 21.28 4.83 -0.03
C ILE A 8 21.95 5.17 -1.36
N PHE A 9 21.80 4.27 -2.34
CA PHE A 9 22.35 4.44 -3.68
C PHE A 9 21.24 4.54 -4.72
N PHE A 10 21.39 5.46 -5.65
CA PHE A 10 20.55 5.57 -6.85
C PHE A 10 21.43 5.39 -8.09
N ASN A 11 21.16 4.34 -8.87
CA ASN A 11 21.97 3.93 -10.02
C ASN A 11 23.48 3.85 -9.70
N GLY A 12 23.81 3.24 -8.54
CA GLY A 12 25.18 3.06 -8.07
C GLY A 12 25.87 4.31 -7.50
N LYS A 13 25.19 5.47 -7.45
CA LYS A 13 25.72 6.69 -6.84
C LYS A 13 25.06 6.97 -5.50
N ASN A 14 25.83 7.39 -4.51
CA ASN A 14 25.30 7.77 -3.21
C ASN A 14 24.38 9.00 -3.36
N ILE A 15 23.22 8.99 -2.69
CA ILE A 15 22.24 10.08 -2.80
C ILE A 15 22.76 11.43 -2.29
N HIS A 16 23.73 11.42 -1.36
CA HIS A 16 24.37 12.64 -0.84
C HIS A 16 25.16 13.36 -1.94
N ASP A 17 25.79 12.62 -2.86
CA ASP A 17 26.52 13.18 -4.00
C ASP A 17 25.59 13.77 -5.06
N LEU A 18 24.34 13.33 -5.10
CA LEU A 18 23.34 13.75 -6.08
C LEU A 18 22.57 15.01 -5.65
N GLY A 19 22.46 15.25 -4.34
CA GLY A 19 21.86 16.46 -3.76
C GLY A 19 20.47 16.80 -4.33
N GLU A 20 20.30 18.02 -4.85
CA GLU A 20 19.03 18.49 -5.44
C GLU A 20 18.58 17.70 -6.66
N LYS A 21 19.51 17.20 -7.47
CA LYS A 21 19.17 16.44 -8.68
C LYS A 21 18.43 15.14 -8.33
N TYR A 22 18.75 14.54 -7.19
CA TYR A 22 18.02 13.39 -6.66
C TYR A 22 16.60 13.76 -6.24
N ARG A 23 16.42 14.86 -5.49
CA ARG A 23 15.07 15.30 -5.08
C ARG A 23 14.15 15.62 -6.26
N ASN A 24 14.71 16.09 -7.37
CA ASN A 24 13.93 16.41 -8.57
C ASN A 24 13.33 15.19 -9.27
N ILE A 25 13.90 14.00 -9.06
CA ILE A 25 13.38 12.76 -9.66
C ILE A 25 12.41 12.01 -8.72
N LEU A 26 12.20 12.52 -7.50
CA LEU A 26 11.29 11.93 -6.52
C LEU A 26 9.96 12.69 -6.46
N GLY A 27 8.87 11.92 -6.40
CA GLY A 27 7.57 12.36 -5.92
C GLY A 27 7.32 11.69 -4.58
N TYR A 28 6.84 12.45 -3.59
CA TYR A 28 6.54 11.91 -2.27
C TYR A 28 5.15 12.34 -1.82
N LEU A 29 4.35 11.36 -1.39
CA LEU A 29 3.08 11.55 -0.73
C LEU A 29 3.18 10.96 0.69
N PRO A 30 3.26 11.78 1.74
CA PRO A 30 3.17 11.30 3.11
C PRO A 30 1.74 10.87 3.44
N GLN A 31 1.57 10.01 4.46
CA GLN A 31 0.27 9.57 4.96
C GLN A 31 -0.67 10.75 5.26
N ASN A 32 -0.13 11.78 5.91
CA ASN A 32 -0.80 13.05 6.15
C ASN A 32 -0.05 14.17 5.44
N PHE A 33 -0.55 14.60 4.29
CA PHE A 33 0.02 15.76 3.60
C PHE A 33 -0.72 17.05 3.98
N GLY A 34 0.04 18.13 4.16
CA GLY A 34 -0.52 19.44 4.46
C GLY A 34 -1.23 20.02 3.24
N TYR A 35 -2.47 20.49 3.43
CA TYR A 35 -3.22 21.22 2.41
C TYR A 35 -3.86 22.47 2.99
N TYR A 36 -4.18 23.44 2.13
CA TYR A 36 -4.85 24.68 2.51
C TYR A 36 -6.37 24.53 2.32
N PRO A 37 -7.19 24.41 3.39
CA PRO A 37 -8.60 24.01 3.24
C PRO A 37 -9.45 24.98 2.41
N ASN A 38 -9.07 26.26 2.39
CA ASN A 38 -9.76 27.31 1.64
C ASN A 38 -9.26 27.48 0.21
N PHE A 39 -8.20 26.79 -0.20
CA PHE A 39 -7.73 26.79 -1.58
C PHE A 39 -8.60 25.87 -2.41
N THR A 40 -8.69 26.18 -3.71
CA THR A 40 -9.22 25.22 -4.67
C THR A 40 -8.13 24.22 -5.08
N ALA A 41 -8.50 23.05 -5.59
CA ALA A 41 -7.51 22.08 -6.09
C ALA A 41 -6.55 22.70 -7.11
N TYR A 42 -7.08 23.50 -8.05
CA TYR A 42 -6.27 24.26 -9.00
C TYR A 42 -5.32 25.25 -8.31
N LYS A 43 -5.82 26.07 -7.39
CA LYS A 43 -4.98 27.06 -6.67
C LYS A 43 -3.89 26.39 -5.86
N PHE A 44 -4.19 25.25 -5.23
CA PHE A 44 -3.23 24.47 -4.46
C PHE A 44 -2.10 23.95 -5.36
N LEU A 45 -2.42 23.31 -6.48
CA LEU A 45 -1.40 22.80 -7.39
C LEU A 45 -0.57 23.92 -8.03
N MET A 46 -1.19 25.05 -8.39
CA MET A 46 -0.47 26.22 -8.88
C MET A 46 0.47 26.81 -7.81
N TYR A 47 0.02 26.86 -6.55
CA TYR A 47 0.85 27.32 -5.43
C TYR A 47 2.06 26.40 -5.20
N ILE A 48 1.85 25.08 -5.14
CA ILE A 48 2.95 24.13 -5.00
C ILE A 48 3.88 24.17 -6.23
N SER A 49 3.33 24.37 -7.43
CA SER A 49 4.13 24.53 -8.65
C SER A 49 5.05 25.74 -8.59
N ALA A 50 4.58 26.86 -8.02
CA ALA A 50 5.39 28.06 -7.82
C ALA A 50 6.53 27.81 -6.81
N ILE A 51 6.26 27.09 -5.72
CA ILE A 51 7.30 26.69 -4.76
C ILE A 51 8.37 25.81 -5.43
N LYS A 52 7.94 24.92 -6.32
CA LYS A 52 8.83 24.06 -7.12
C LYS A 52 9.53 24.79 -8.27
N GLY A 53 9.29 26.09 -8.46
CA GLY A 53 9.93 26.91 -9.49
C GLY A 53 9.45 26.65 -10.92
N LEU A 54 8.25 26.07 -11.12
CA LEU A 54 7.72 25.84 -12.47
C LEU A 54 7.29 27.18 -13.11
N PRO A 55 7.67 27.43 -14.39
CA PRO A 55 7.18 28.59 -15.12
C PRO A 55 5.64 28.60 -15.19
N PRO A 56 4.95 29.76 -15.07
CA PRO A 56 3.49 29.82 -14.94
C PRO A 56 2.72 29.07 -16.02
N LYS A 57 3.14 29.17 -17.29
CA LYS A 57 2.51 28.46 -18.42
C LYS A 57 2.67 26.94 -18.30
N LYS A 58 3.86 26.47 -17.91
CA LYS A 58 4.14 25.04 -17.68
C LYS A 58 3.35 24.52 -16.48
N ALA A 59 3.31 25.28 -15.39
CA ALA A 59 2.55 24.97 -14.19
C ALA A 59 1.05 24.82 -14.47
N HIS A 60 0.48 25.74 -15.26
CA HIS A 60 -0.93 25.67 -15.67
C HIS A 60 -1.23 24.40 -16.44
N ASN A 61 -0.47 24.12 -17.51
CA ASN A 61 -0.67 22.94 -18.34
C ASN A 61 -0.53 21.65 -17.53
N ARG A 62 0.53 21.56 -16.71
CA ARG A 62 0.77 20.38 -15.87
C ARG A 62 -0.30 20.21 -14.80
N THR A 63 -0.80 21.29 -14.21
CA THR A 63 -1.89 21.24 -13.24
C THR A 63 -3.17 20.68 -13.87
N MET A 64 -3.53 21.16 -15.06
CA MET A 64 -4.73 20.70 -15.77
C MET A 64 -4.61 19.22 -16.18
N GLU A 65 -3.46 18.81 -16.69
CA GLU A 65 -3.14 17.43 -17.01
C GLU A 65 -3.26 16.53 -15.77
N LEU A 66 -2.63 16.90 -14.65
CA LEU A 66 -2.62 16.07 -13.46
C LEU A 66 -4.00 15.97 -12.81
N LEU A 67 -4.79 17.05 -12.80
CA LEU A 67 -6.18 17.01 -12.35
C LEU A 67 -7.03 16.08 -13.21
N GLN A 68 -6.73 15.94 -14.51
CA GLN A 68 -7.37 14.95 -15.37
C GLN A 68 -6.93 13.52 -15.01
N VAL A 69 -5.62 13.30 -14.84
CA VAL A 69 -5.04 11.98 -14.48
C VAL A 69 -5.61 11.46 -13.16
N VAL A 70 -5.78 12.33 -12.17
CA VAL A 70 -6.33 11.94 -10.86
C VAL A 70 -7.85 12.08 -10.76
N ASP A 71 -8.55 12.33 -11.88
CA ASP A 71 -10.00 12.45 -11.95
C ASP A 71 -10.59 13.49 -10.96
N LEU A 72 -9.99 14.68 -10.95
CA LEU A 72 -10.40 15.86 -10.17
C LEU A 72 -10.59 17.12 -11.03
N LEU A 73 -10.58 16.98 -12.36
CA LEU A 73 -10.65 18.13 -13.27
C LEU A 73 -11.97 18.89 -13.14
N THR A 74 -13.09 18.18 -12.94
CA THR A 74 -14.41 18.79 -12.77
C THR A 74 -14.52 19.54 -11.44
N GLN A 75 -13.83 19.08 -10.38
CA GLN A 75 -13.78 19.73 -9.07
C GLN A 75 -12.61 20.72 -8.91
N LYS A 76 -11.90 21.08 -10.00
CA LYS A 76 -10.70 21.94 -9.93
C LYS A 76 -10.92 23.28 -9.21
N ASN A 77 -12.15 23.80 -9.26
CA ASN A 77 -12.55 25.09 -8.68
C ASN A 77 -13.23 24.95 -7.31
N GLU A 78 -13.44 23.74 -6.82
CA GLU A 78 -13.99 23.49 -5.49
C GLU A 78 -12.92 23.62 -4.42
N LYS A 79 -13.32 24.02 -3.20
CA LYS A 79 -12.40 24.19 -2.07
C LYS A 79 -12.00 22.84 -1.50
N ILE A 80 -10.73 22.63 -1.18
CA ILE A 80 -10.22 21.34 -0.69
C ILE A 80 -10.92 20.89 0.61
N LYS A 81 -11.43 21.81 1.42
CA LYS A 81 -12.23 21.44 2.61
C LYS A 81 -13.50 20.63 2.29
N THR A 82 -14.03 20.72 1.06
CA THR A 82 -15.22 19.95 0.64
C THR A 82 -14.87 18.59 0.06
N PHE A 83 -13.58 18.28 -0.11
CA PHE A 83 -13.13 17.01 -0.68
C PHE A 83 -13.29 15.86 0.33
N SER A 84 -13.67 14.69 -0.18
CA SER A 84 -13.59 13.44 0.57
C SER A 84 -12.12 13.07 0.87
N GLY A 85 -11.90 12.07 1.73
CA GLY A 85 -10.56 11.51 1.96
C GLY A 85 -9.88 11.07 0.66
N GLY A 86 -10.59 10.32 -0.18
CA GLY A 86 -10.08 9.86 -1.48
C GLY A 86 -9.74 10.98 -2.45
N MET A 87 -10.56 12.03 -2.50
CA MET A 87 -10.26 13.21 -3.32
C MET A 87 -9.02 13.95 -2.82
N LYS A 88 -8.84 14.09 -1.51
CA LYS A 88 -7.62 14.68 -0.94
C LYS A 88 -6.41 13.82 -1.30
N GLN A 89 -6.50 12.50 -1.17
CA GLN A 89 -5.40 11.61 -1.50
C GLN A 89 -4.99 11.70 -2.97
N ARG A 90 -5.96 11.71 -3.88
CA ARG A 90 -5.73 11.91 -5.32
C ARG A 90 -5.11 13.26 -5.63
N LEU A 91 -5.50 14.33 -4.92
CA LEU A 91 -4.84 15.63 -5.01
C LEU A 91 -3.38 15.58 -4.51
N GLY A 92 -3.10 14.80 -3.46
CA GLY A 92 -1.76 14.53 -2.97
C GLY A 92 -0.88 13.82 -4.00
N ILE A 93 -1.44 12.84 -4.74
CA ILE A 93 -0.74 12.21 -5.87
C ILE A 93 -0.43 13.25 -6.96
N ALA A 94 -1.39 14.08 -7.34
CA ALA A 94 -1.16 15.14 -8.33
C ALA A 94 -0.02 16.07 -7.88
N GLN A 95 0.03 16.44 -6.60
CA GLN A 95 1.15 17.22 -6.05
C GLN A 95 2.50 16.52 -6.19
N ALA A 96 2.57 15.22 -5.89
CA ALA A 96 3.79 14.43 -6.01
C ALA A 96 4.26 14.32 -7.47
N LEU A 97 3.33 14.31 -8.43
CA LEU A 97 3.60 14.19 -9.86
C LEU A 97 3.93 15.50 -10.59
N LEU A 98 3.86 16.66 -9.91
CA LEU A 98 4.09 17.98 -10.51
C LEU A 98 5.44 18.10 -11.24
N ASN A 99 6.49 17.49 -10.70
CA ASN A 99 7.84 17.52 -11.28
C ASN A 99 8.11 16.42 -12.30
N ASP A 100 7.09 15.63 -12.65
CA ASP A 100 7.24 14.41 -13.46
C ASP A 100 8.34 13.48 -12.92
N PRO A 101 8.19 13.00 -11.67
CA PRO A 101 9.22 12.20 -11.03
C PRO A 101 9.41 10.85 -11.73
N ARG A 102 10.61 10.28 -11.60
CA ARG A 102 10.92 8.91 -12.04
C ARG A 102 10.60 7.87 -10.97
N ILE A 103 10.64 8.28 -9.70
CA ILE A 103 10.31 7.45 -8.55
C ILE A 103 9.21 8.15 -7.75
N LEU A 104 8.11 7.45 -7.49
CA LEU A 104 7.02 7.91 -6.66
C LEU A 104 7.00 7.10 -5.37
N ILE A 105 7.05 7.77 -4.22
CA ILE A 105 7.02 7.15 -2.90
C ILE A 105 5.70 7.54 -2.24
N LEU A 106 4.92 6.55 -1.83
CA LEU A 106 3.58 6.71 -1.28
C LEU A 106 3.54 6.05 0.09
N ASP A 107 3.28 6.85 1.11
CA ASP A 107 3.25 6.40 2.50
C ASP A 107 1.81 6.19 2.97
N GLU A 108 1.42 4.93 3.24
CA GLU A 108 0.09 4.52 3.70
C GLU A 108 -1.09 5.19 2.96
N PRO A 109 -1.09 5.20 1.61
CA PRO A 109 -1.93 6.13 0.89
C PRO A 109 -3.38 5.68 0.76
N THR A 110 -3.71 4.43 1.09
CA THR A 110 -5.08 3.90 1.07
C THR A 110 -5.78 3.99 2.43
N ALA A 111 -5.08 4.49 3.45
CA ALA A 111 -5.62 4.66 4.79
C ALA A 111 -6.87 5.55 4.79
N GLY A 112 -7.96 5.06 5.37
CA GLY A 112 -9.23 5.79 5.46
C GLY A 112 -10.02 5.92 4.15
N LEU A 113 -9.61 5.24 3.07
CA LEU A 113 -10.39 5.16 1.84
C LEU A 113 -11.46 4.07 1.93
N ASP A 114 -12.65 4.38 1.40
CA ASP A 114 -13.71 3.40 1.18
C ASP A 114 -13.31 2.38 0.08
N PRO A 115 -13.97 1.22 -0.03
CA PRO A 115 -13.60 0.18 -1.00
C PRO A 115 -13.57 0.66 -2.45
N LYS A 116 -14.47 1.57 -2.85
CA LYS A 116 -14.55 2.08 -4.22
C LYS A 116 -13.38 2.99 -4.54
N GLU A 117 -13.03 3.89 -3.61
CA GLU A 117 -11.86 4.76 -3.76
C GLU A 117 -10.55 3.98 -3.70
N ARG A 118 -10.47 2.87 -2.93
CA ARG A 118 -9.29 1.97 -2.96
C ARG A 118 -9.06 1.37 -4.34
N VAL A 119 -10.11 0.85 -4.98
CA VAL A 119 -10.00 0.30 -6.35
C VAL A 119 -9.53 1.37 -7.34
N ARG A 120 -10.11 2.57 -7.27
CA ARG A 120 -9.69 3.72 -8.11
C ARG A 120 -8.23 4.09 -7.87
N PHE A 121 -7.80 4.10 -6.61
CA PHE A 121 -6.43 4.38 -6.22
C PHE A 121 -5.46 3.34 -6.79
N ARG A 122 -5.75 2.05 -6.62
CA ARG A 122 -4.95 0.94 -7.15
C ARG A 122 -4.77 1.07 -8.67
N ASN A 123 -5.86 1.29 -9.41
CA ASN A 123 -5.80 1.47 -10.87
C ASN A 123 -4.93 2.68 -11.28
N LEU A 124 -5.01 3.78 -10.53
CA LEU A 124 -4.15 4.95 -10.76
C LEU A 124 -2.68 4.60 -10.51
N ILE A 125 -2.36 3.87 -9.44
CA ILE A 125 -0.98 3.46 -9.16
C ILE A 125 -0.45 2.50 -10.22
N SER A 126 -1.23 1.51 -10.64
CA SER A 126 -0.84 0.59 -11.72
C SER A 126 -0.52 1.32 -13.01
N SER A 127 -1.34 2.30 -13.42
CA SER A 127 -1.05 3.09 -14.64
C SER A 127 0.20 3.98 -14.51
N LEU A 128 0.48 4.51 -13.31
CA LEU A 128 1.70 5.27 -13.05
C LEU A 128 2.95 4.37 -13.06
N ALA A 129 2.83 3.13 -12.59
CA ALA A 129 3.91 2.16 -12.51
C ALA A 129 4.40 1.67 -13.89
N GLU A 130 3.61 1.82 -14.96
CA GLU A 130 4.01 1.45 -16.32
C GLU A 130 5.30 2.16 -16.79
N ASN A 131 5.53 3.39 -16.33
CA ASN A 131 6.63 4.23 -16.80
C ASN A 131 7.48 4.81 -15.64
N LYS A 132 7.21 4.41 -14.40
CA LYS A 132 7.84 4.97 -13.19
C LYS A 132 8.04 3.86 -12.15
N ILE A 133 9.03 4.04 -11.28
CA ILE A 133 9.16 3.21 -10.09
C ILE A 133 8.18 3.74 -9.06
N VAL A 134 7.28 2.90 -8.55
CA VAL A 134 6.39 3.25 -7.44
C VAL A 134 6.77 2.42 -6.22
N ILE A 135 7.06 3.10 -5.12
CA ILE A 135 7.29 2.50 -3.81
C ILE A 135 6.09 2.83 -2.93
N LEU A 136 5.43 1.80 -2.45
CA LEU A 136 4.23 1.89 -1.63
C LEU A 136 4.48 1.22 -0.29
N SER A 137 4.28 1.94 0.82
CA SER A 137 4.16 1.33 2.15
C SER A 137 2.69 1.15 2.50
N THR A 138 2.33 -0.03 3.01
CA THR A 138 1.02 -0.26 3.60
C THR A 138 1.03 -1.47 4.53
N HIS A 139 0.16 -1.46 5.53
CA HIS A 139 -0.22 -2.62 6.34
C HIS A 139 -1.43 -3.39 5.76
N ILE A 140 -2.03 -2.91 4.67
CA ILE A 140 -3.22 -3.52 4.07
C ILE A 140 -2.78 -4.46 2.95
N VAL A 141 -2.76 -5.76 3.26
CA VAL A 141 -2.30 -6.81 2.35
C VAL A 141 -3.03 -6.80 1.00
N SER A 142 -4.36 -6.66 1.02
CA SER A 142 -5.16 -6.63 -0.20
C SER A 142 -4.87 -5.43 -1.12
N ASP A 143 -4.20 -4.38 -0.63
CA ASP A 143 -3.77 -3.26 -1.47
C ASP A 143 -2.55 -3.61 -2.32
N VAL A 144 -1.60 -4.39 -1.80
CA VAL A 144 -0.36 -4.76 -2.52
C VAL A 144 -0.56 -5.95 -3.45
N GLU A 145 -1.43 -6.89 -3.11
CA GLU A 145 -1.66 -8.13 -3.85
C GLU A 145 -1.92 -7.92 -5.35
N TYR A 146 -2.65 -6.85 -5.70
CA TYR A 146 -3.05 -6.58 -7.09
C TYR A 146 -2.11 -5.68 -7.88
N ILE A 147 -1.20 -4.97 -7.22
CA ILE A 147 -0.43 -3.89 -7.85
C ILE A 147 1.08 -4.07 -7.74
N ALA A 148 1.57 -4.87 -6.80
CA ALA A 148 2.99 -5.01 -6.53
C ALA A 148 3.62 -6.10 -7.40
N ASN A 149 4.69 -5.75 -8.12
CA ASN A 149 5.55 -6.73 -8.78
C ASN A 149 6.52 -7.39 -7.80
N GLU A 150 6.90 -6.65 -6.75
CA GLU A 150 7.88 -7.01 -5.73
C GLU A 150 7.32 -6.57 -4.38
N ILE A 151 7.44 -7.42 -3.37
CA ILE A 151 6.97 -7.16 -2.01
C ILE A 151 8.16 -7.29 -1.07
N LEU A 152 8.30 -6.33 -0.16
CA LEU A 152 9.30 -6.31 0.90
C LEU A 152 8.56 -6.38 2.23
N ILE A 153 8.77 -7.45 3.00
CA ILE A 153 8.14 -7.62 4.31
C ILE A 153 9.15 -7.20 5.38
N MET A 154 8.75 -6.25 6.21
CA MET A 154 9.56 -5.75 7.31
C MET A 154 8.91 -6.06 8.66
N LYS A 155 9.70 -6.54 9.62
CA LYS A 155 9.29 -6.75 11.02
C LYS A 155 10.41 -6.26 11.94
N ASN A 156 10.04 -5.50 12.99
CA ASN A 156 11.00 -4.97 13.98
C ASN A 156 12.20 -4.21 13.39
N GLY A 157 12.00 -3.52 12.26
CA GLY A 157 13.05 -2.75 11.59
C GLY A 157 13.97 -3.57 10.67
N GLU A 158 13.71 -4.86 10.50
CA GLU A 158 14.49 -5.76 9.64
C GLU A 158 13.63 -6.23 8.44
N LEU A 159 14.28 -6.40 7.29
CA LEU A 159 13.67 -7.01 6.10
C LEU A 159 13.71 -8.53 6.27
N ILE A 160 12.55 -9.15 6.51
CA ILE A 160 12.45 -10.58 6.78
C ILE A 160 12.24 -11.42 5.51
N GLN A 161 11.64 -10.83 4.48
CA GLN A 161 11.32 -11.50 3.21
C GLN A 161 11.26 -10.47 2.08
N HIS A 162 11.66 -10.86 0.87
CA HIS A 162 11.49 -10.05 -0.33
C HIS A 162 11.34 -10.94 -1.57
N GLY A 163 10.65 -10.43 -2.59
CA GLY A 163 10.49 -11.09 -3.89
C GLY A 163 9.13 -10.80 -4.49
N SER A 164 8.85 -11.45 -5.63
CA SER A 164 7.50 -11.45 -6.20
C SER A 164 6.49 -12.11 -5.26
N PRO A 165 5.19 -11.80 -5.37
CA PRO A 165 4.13 -12.44 -4.56
C PRO A 165 4.23 -13.97 -4.56
N GLU A 166 4.50 -14.58 -5.71
CA GLU A 166 4.66 -16.04 -5.84
C GLU A 166 5.89 -16.57 -5.08
N GLU A 167 7.01 -15.86 -5.13
CA GLU A 167 8.26 -16.30 -4.47
C GLU A 167 8.14 -16.25 -2.95
N ILE A 168 7.52 -15.19 -2.42
CA ILE A 168 7.44 -15.00 -0.97
C ILE A 168 6.43 -15.93 -0.30
N LEU A 169 5.51 -16.52 -1.06
CA LEU A 169 4.50 -17.47 -0.60
C LEU A 169 5.03 -18.92 -0.51
N LYS A 170 6.01 -19.29 -1.34
CA LYS A 170 6.60 -20.65 -1.37
C LYS A 170 6.95 -21.24 0.00
N PRO A 171 7.57 -20.48 0.94
CA PRO A 171 7.95 -21.04 2.23
C PRO A 171 6.78 -21.49 3.11
N ILE A 172 5.57 -20.98 2.86
CA ILE A 172 4.38 -21.29 3.66
C ILE A 172 3.37 -22.18 2.93
N GLU A 173 3.68 -22.68 1.73
CA GLU A 173 2.78 -23.53 0.93
C GLU A 173 2.22 -24.71 1.72
N LYS A 174 3.04 -25.33 2.58
CA LYS A 174 2.65 -26.48 3.40
C LYS A 174 2.13 -26.11 4.79
N CYS A 175 1.99 -24.82 5.06
CA CYS A 175 1.62 -24.31 6.38
C CYS A 175 0.18 -23.78 6.45
N VAL A 176 -0.56 -23.78 5.33
CA VAL A 176 -1.94 -23.29 5.29
C VAL A 176 -2.90 -24.44 5.08
N TRP A 177 -3.89 -24.54 5.95
CA TRP A 177 -4.82 -25.65 6.03
C TRP A 177 -6.25 -25.14 6.02
N GLU A 178 -7.14 -25.83 5.32
CA GLU A 178 -8.58 -25.68 5.51
C GLU A 178 -9.16 -26.93 6.13
N CYS A 179 -10.13 -26.76 7.03
CA CYS A 179 -10.89 -27.87 7.57
C CYS A 179 -12.35 -27.47 7.78
N ASP A 180 -13.25 -28.41 7.51
CA ASP A 180 -14.67 -28.31 7.88
C ASP A 180 -14.84 -29.04 9.22
N VAL A 181 -15.31 -28.32 10.25
CA VAL A 181 -15.46 -28.82 11.62
C VAL A 181 -16.81 -28.37 12.21
N SER A 182 -17.20 -28.99 13.33
CA SER A 182 -18.32 -28.49 14.13
C SER A 182 -17.94 -27.20 14.84
N ARG A 183 -18.93 -26.40 15.23
CA ARG A 183 -18.73 -25.15 15.99
C ARG A 183 -17.90 -25.35 17.26
N LYS A 184 -18.12 -26.47 17.97
CA LYS A 184 -17.37 -26.77 19.19
C LYS A 184 -15.88 -27.04 18.91
N GLU A 185 -15.59 -27.80 17.85
CA GLU A 185 -14.22 -28.06 17.42
C GLU A 185 -13.54 -26.79 16.90
N ALA A 186 -14.31 -25.88 16.27
CA ALA A 186 -13.77 -24.60 15.81
C ALA A 186 -13.31 -23.72 16.98
N GLU A 187 -14.13 -23.60 18.03
CA GLU A 187 -13.77 -22.89 19.27
C GLU A 187 -12.49 -23.49 19.89
N GLU A 188 -12.32 -24.82 19.89
CA GLU A 188 -11.10 -25.49 20.38
C GLU A 188 -9.86 -25.20 19.51
N LEU A 189 -10.02 -25.12 18.18
CA LEU A 189 -8.92 -24.84 17.25
C LEU A 189 -8.48 -23.37 17.29
N GLU A 190 -9.41 -22.43 17.45
CA GLU A 190 -9.10 -20.99 17.58
C GLU A 190 -8.25 -20.66 18.81
N LEU A 191 -8.34 -21.47 19.88
CA LEU A 191 -7.51 -21.32 21.08
C LEU A 191 -6.06 -21.77 20.88
N ASN A 192 -5.82 -22.69 19.95
CA ASN A 192 -4.52 -23.36 19.80
C ASN A 192 -3.77 -22.93 18.53
N TYR A 193 -4.45 -22.33 17.56
CA TYR A 193 -3.90 -22.01 16.25
C TYR A 193 -4.26 -20.61 15.78
N VAL A 194 -3.43 -20.06 14.89
CA VAL A 194 -3.73 -18.82 14.18
C VAL A 194 -4.77 -19.11 13.10
N THR A 195 -5.97 -18.57 13.27
CA THR A 195 -7.06 -18.68 12.28
C THR A 195 -7.10 -17.43 11.40
N ALA A 196 -7.07 -17.63 10.09
CA ALA A 196 -7.09 -16.57 9.10
C ALA A 196 -8.51 -16.14 8.73
N ASN A 197 -9.44 -17.10 8.61
CA ASN A 197 -10.83 -16.85 8.23
C ASN A 197 -11.76 -17.96 8.75
N LEU A 198 -12.99 -17.57 9.12
CA LEU A 198 -14.09 -18.46 9.49
C LEU A 198 -15.26 -18.25 8.52
N LYS A 199 -15.75 -19.32 7.90
CA LYS A 199 -16.96 -19.27 7.05
C LYS A 199 -18.00 -20.27 7.54
N HIS A 200 -19.22 -19.79 7.72
CA HIS A 200 -20.37 -20.63 8.08
C HIS A 200 -20.97 -21.26 6.82
N ASN A 201 -21.03 -22.60 6.77
CA ASN A 201 -21.63 -23.36 5.67
C ASN A 201 -22.68 -24.34 6.22
N ASN A 202 -23.97 -23.97 6.16
CA ASN A 202 -25.14 -24.86 6.41
C ASN A 202 -24.92 -26.00 7.44
N GLY A 203 -24.47 -25.64 8.66
CA GLY A 203 -24.29 -26.59 9.78
C GLY A 203 -22.86 -27.02 10.09
N ALA A 204 -21.88 -26.64 9.26
CA ALA A 204 -20.44 -26.80 9.53
C ALA A 204 -19.72 -25.45 9.43
N GLU A 205 -18.60 -25.34 10.14
CA GLU A 205 -17.70 -24.20 10.11
C GLU A 205 -16.45 -24.55 9.31
N ARG A 206 -16.15 -23.74 8.30
CA ARG A 206 -14.90 -23.83 7.54
C ARG A 206 -13.89 -22.87 8.14
N LEU A 207 -12.79 -23.44 8.61
CA LEU A 207 -11.65 -22.69 9.12
C LEU A 207 -10.52 -22.71 8.10
N ARG A 208 -9.81 -21.59 8.01
CA ARG A 208 -8.51 -21.48 7.38
C ARG A 208 -7.46 -21.23 8.47
N ILE A 209 -6.52 -22.15 8.63
CA ILE A 209 -5.60 -22.22 9.76
C ILE A 209 -4.15 -22.21 9.26
N ILE A 210 -3.28 -21.49 9.99
CA ILE A 210 -1.85 -21.45 9.74
C ILE A 210 -1.12 -22.30 10.78
N SER A 211 -0.48 -23.38 10.34
CA SER A 211 0.21 -24.35 11.19
C SER A 211 1.25 -25.15 10.40
N GLN A 212 2.38 -25.50 11.03
CA GLN A 212 3.41 -26.35 10.43
C GLN A 212 2.94 -27.79 10.15
N GLU A 213 1.97 -28.26 10.94
CA GLU A 213 1.38 -29.60 10.83
C GLU A 213 -0.13 -29.51 10.66
N ALA A 214 -0.74 -30.56 10.11
CA ALA A 214 -2.18 -30.63 9.93
C ALA A 214 -2.91 -30.50 11.29
N PRO A 215 -3.75 -29.48 11.50
CA PRO A 215 -4.32 -29.18 12.82
C PRO A 215 -5.39 -30.19 13.26
N CYS A 216 -6.01 -30.89 12.31
CA CYS A 216 -7.03 -31.90 12.58
C CYS A 216 -7.10 -32.94 11.46
N ARG A 217 -7.85 -34.03 11.69
CA ARG A 217 -7.98 -35.15 10.74
C ARG A 217 -8.67 -34.76 9.44
N THR A 218 -9.56 -33.77 9.48
CA THR A 218 -10.31 -33.29 8.30
C THR A 218 -9.56 -32.19 7.55
N ALA A 219 -8.37 -31.79 7.98
CA ALA A 219 -7.62 -30.73 7.34
C ALA A 219 -7.01 -31.18 6.00
N TRP A 220 -7.11 -30.31 5.00
CA TRP A 220 -6.39 -30.42 3.74
C TRP A 220 -5.57 -29.14 3.51
N ASN A 221 -4.39 -29.31 2.93
CA ASN A 221 -3.52 -28.19 2.60
C ASN A 221 -4.10 -27.42 1.40
N VAL A 222 -3.91 -26.10 1.41
CA VAL A 222 -4.41 -25.17 0.39
C VAL A 222 -3.33 -24.16 0.03
N ASP A 223 -3.43 -23.59 -1.18
CA ASP A 223 -2.49 -22.57 -1.62
C ASP A 223 -2.56 -21.33 -0.70
N PRO A 224 -1.41 -20.81 -0.25
CA PRO A 224 -1.35 -19.67 0.64
C PRO A 224 -1.69 -18.37 -0.09
N THR A 225 -2.23 -17.41 0.64
CA THR A 225 -2.45 -16.02 0.20
C THR A 225 -1.48 -15.09 0.94
N LEU A 226 -1.37 -13.84 0.48
CA LEU A 226 -0.57 -12.85 1.19
C LEU A 226 -1.13 -12.54 2.59
N GLU A 227 -2.44 -12.73 2.82
CA GLU A 227 -3.04 -12.57 4.16
C GLU A 227 -2.54 -13.66 5.10
N ASP A 228 -2.43 -14.90 4.61
CA ASP A 228 -1.86 -16.01 5.38
C ASP A 228 -0.38 -15.77 5.69
N LEU A 229 0.38 -15.25 4.72
CA LEU A 229 1.79 -14.89 4.91
C LEU A 229 1.97 -13.81 5.97
N TYR A 230 1.10 -12.81 5.95
CA TYR A 230 1.10 -11.76 6.96
C TYR A 230 0.84 -12.38 8.34
N LEU A 231 -0.22 -13.17 8.50
CA LEU A 231 -0.52 -13.82 9.76
C LEU A 231 0.60 -14.77 10.21
N TYR A 232 1.23 -15.51 9.30
CA TYR A 232 2.35 -16.41 9.61
C TYR A 232 3.53 -15.68 10.26
N TYR A 233 3.84 -14.45 9.81
CA TYR A 233 4.95 -13.68 10.37
C TYR A 233 4.55 -12.77 11.54
N PHE A 234 3.31 -12.30 11.60
CA PHE A 234 2.87 -11.24 12.52
C PHE A 234 1.89 -11.70 13.59
N ALA A 235 1.18 -12.80 13.40
CA ALA A 235 0.29 -13.31 14.44
C ALA A 235 1.13 -13.96 15.55
N GLU A 236 0.89 -13.52 16.77
CA GLU A 236 1.23 -14.26 17.98
C GLU A 236 0.00 -15.13 18.30
N VAL A 237 0.19 -16.41 18.59
CA VAL A 237 -0.89 -17.22 19.16
C VAL A 237 -1.29 -16.52 20.46
N SER A 238 -2.59 -16.26 20.64
CA SER A 238 -3.11 -15.68 21.88
C SER A 238 -2.61 -16.52 23.06
N GLU A 239 -1.58 -16.06 23.75
CA GLU A 239 -1.23 -16.60 25.06
C GLU A 239 -2.38 -16.20 25.99
N HIS A 240 -3.31 -17.13 26.20
CA HIS A 240 -4.28 -17.01 27.29
C HIS A 240 -3.50 -17.09 28.61
N GLU A 241 -3.26 -15.91 29.23
CA GLU A 241 -3.00 -15.80 30.67
C GLU A 241 -4.16 -16.38 31.50
#